data_AF-A0A966TIL1-F1
#
_entry.id   AF-A0A966TIL1-F1
#
_cell.length_a   1.000
_cell.length_b   1.000
_cell.length_c   1.000
_cell.angle_alpha   90.00
_cell.angle_beta   90.00
_cell.angle_gamma   90.00
#
_symmetry.space_group_name_H-M   'P 1'
#
loop_
_entity.id
_entity.type
_entity.pdbx_description
1 polymer ?
#
loop_
_entity_poly.entity_id
_entity_poly.type
_entity_poly.pdbx_seq_one_letter_code
_entity_poly.pdbx_strand_id
1 'polypeptide(L)'
;DNSMLYYAAEDLPVFYHFFFPRLARFKMIYWTKSILNVPAFQGLKAEEVELPPDWSEKLADIARKYQQIPTTEIWNEDTLKSTLQQIRFYWEAGFFKEVATLQAILEDMTGVIEMASRQAETGKKYNPVKGTYTDTAFSLYISDLMIGNNHVFMSSGERNSSYIGYGSFNYMRTSNAVFNRQISGWLENLIAKSTLVSRVAEKQRNQFFKQALKQIVQLRDEIAAG
;
A
#
# COMPACT_ATOMS: atom_id res chain seq x y z
N ASP A 1 24.62 -5.76 -3.55
CA ASP A 1 24.22 -4.54 -2.85
C ASP A 1 23.33 -4.85 -1.66
N ASN A 2 23.70 -4.36 -0.49
CA ASN A 2 22.96 -4.58 0.77
C ASN A 2 21.88 -3.48 0.94
N SER A 3 21.00 -3.34 -0.04
CA SER A 3 19.93 -2.33 0.00
C SER A 3 18.77 -2.80 0.87
N MET A 4 18.29 -1.95 1.77
CA MET A 4 17.12 -2.18 2.62
C MET A 4 16.12 -1.04 2.46
N LEU A 5 14.85 -1.38 2.32
CA LEU A 5 13.75 -0.43 2.30
C LEU A 5 13.00 -0.48 3.63
N TYR A 6 12.80 0.68 4.25
CA TYR A 6 11.92 0.86 5.39
C TYR A 6 10.70 1.67 4.95
N TYR A 7 9.50 1.20 5.25
CA TYR A 7 8.24 1.87 4.91
C TYR A 7 7.42 2.11 6.18
N ALA A 8 7.27 3.36 6.57
CA ALA A 8 6.30 3.76 7.58
C ALA A 8 4.97 4.09 6.87
N ALA A 9 3.97 3.22 7.04
CA ALA A 9 2.78 3.14 6.19
C ALA A 9 1.55 3.80 6.84
N GLU A 10 1.38 5.10 6.61
CA GLU A 10 0.14 5.81 6.93
C GLU A 10 -1.01 5.40 5.99
N ASP A 11 -0.72 5.15 4.72
CA ASP A 11 -1.61 4.49 3.76
C ASP A 11 -0.93 3.20 3.28
N LEU A 12 -1.67 2.37 2.55
CA LEU A 12 -1.14 1.14 1.96
C LEU A 12 0.15 1.45 1.19
N PRO A 13 1.21 0.64 1.39
CA PRO A 13 2.45 0.85 0.65
C PRO A 13 2.17 0.84 -0.85
N VAL A 14 2.55 1.91 -1.55
CA VAL A 14 2.12 2.17 -2.93
C VAL A 14 2.43 1.01 -3.89
N PHE A 15 3.50 0.27 -3.62
CA PHE A 15 3.93 -0.89 -4.40
C PHE A 15 2.91 -2.02 -4.42
N TYR A 16 2.07 -2.14 -3.40
CA TYR A 16 1.09 -3.22 -3.27
C TYR A 16 0.02 -3.09 -4.34
N HIS A 17 -0.39 -1.86 -4.69
CA HIS A 17 -1.38 -1.63 -5.74
C HIS A 17 -0.94 -2.25 -7.07
N PHE A 18 0.35 -2.26 -7.37
CA PHE A 18 0.88 -2.69 -8.66
C PHE A 18 0.84 -4.20 -8.91
N PHE A 19 0.46 -4.99 -7.90
CA PHE A 19 0.15 -6.41 -8.06
C PHE A 19 -1.32 -6.68 -8.41
N PHE A 20 -2.18 -5.67 -8.27
CA PHE A 20 -3.63 -5.77 -8.33
C PHE A 20 -4.20 -4.76 -9.34
N PRO A 21 -4.35 -5.14 -10.62
CA PRO A 21 -4.62 -4.20 -11.71
C PRO A 21 -5.88 -3.35 -11.53
N ARG A 22 -6.94 -3.89 -10.92
CA ARG A 22 -8.23 -3.18 -10.76
C ARG A 22 -8.10 -2.12 -9.68
N LEU A 23 -7.43 -2.46 -8.56
CA LEU A 23 -7.08 -1.50 -7.51
C LEU A 23 -6.10 -0.43 -8.02
N ALA A 24 -5.07 -0.81 -8.77
CA ALA A 24 -4.14 0.16 -9.36
C ALA A 24 -4.87 1.13 -10.30
N ARG A 25 -5.77 0.62 -11.14
CA ARG A 25 -6.58 1.43 -12.08
C ARG A 25 -7.45 2.41 -11.30
N PHE A 26 -8.11 1.93 -10.25
CA PHE A 26 -8.90 2.77 -9.37
C PHE A 26 -8.07 3.90 -8.73
N LYS A 27 -6.88 3.61 -8.18
CA LYS A 27 -6.00 4.63 -7.59
C LYS A 27 -5.58 5.68 -8.62
N MET A 28 -5.24 5.27 -9.84
CA MET A 28 -4.92 6.21 -10.93
C MET A 28 -6.09 7.12 -11.25
N ILE A 29 -7.30 6.57 -11.37
CA ILE A 29 -8.53 7.35 -11.61
C ILE A 29 -8.79 8.32 -10.45
N TYR A 30 -8.65 7.85 -9.22
CA TYR A 30 -8.82 8.66 -8.01
C TYR A 30 -7.87 9.87 -8.03
N TRP A 31 -6.59 9.63 -8.31
CA TRP A 31 -5.58 10.68 -8.36
C TRP A 31 -5.79 11.67 -9.50
N THR A 32 -6.07 11.21 -10.72
CA THR A 32 -6.23 12.12 -11.86
C THR A 32 -7.53 12.90 -11.80
N LYS A 33 -8.64 12.23 -11.45
CA LYS A 33 -9.97 12.85 -11.41
C LYS A 33 -10.19 13.68 -10.15
N SER A 34 -9.91 13.14 -8.96
CA SER A 34 -10.31 13.76 -7.69
C SER A 34 -9.22 14.61 -7.05
N ILE A 35 -7.95 14.17 -7.12
CA ILE A 35 -6.85 14.90 -6.47
C ILE A 35 -6.26 15.98 -7.38
N LEU A 36 -5.93 15.62 -8.62
CA LEU A 36 -5.37 16.55 -9.60
C LEU A 36 -6.43 17.36 -10.35
N ASN A 37 -7.70 16.98 -10.22
CA ASN A 37 -8.84 17.62 -10.87
C ASN A 37 -8.63 17.84 -12.38
N VAL A 38 -8.07 16.84 -13.08
CA VAL A 38 -7.74 16.98 -14.49
C VAL A 38 -9.05 17.09 -15.31
N PRO A 39 -9.24 18.17 -16.11
CA PRO A 39 -10.52 18.44 -16.78
C PRO A 39 -11.02 17.30 -17.67
N ALA A 40 -10.11 16.61 -18.36
CA ALA A 40 -10.44 15.52 -19.28
C ALA A 40 -11.11 14.30 -18.60
N PHE A 41 -10.99 14.16 -17.28
CA PHE A 41 -11.58 13.04 -16.52
C PHE A 41 -12.84 13.45 -15.76
N GLN A 42 -13.26 14.72 -15.84
CA GLN A 42 -14.47 15.19 -15.18
C GLN A 42 -15.72 14.68 -15.91
N GLY A 43 -16.77 14.37 -15.15
CA GLY A 43 -17.98 13.73 -15.68
C GLY A 43 -17.86 12.22 -15.96
N LEU A 44 -16.66 11.70 -16.23
CA LEU A 44 -16.45 10.27 -16.51
C LEU A 44 -16.70 9.37 -15.29
N LYS A 45 -17.32 8.22 -15.50
CA LYS A 45 -17.35 7.09 -14.58
C LYS A 45 -16.02 6.33 -14.62
N ALA A 46 -15.73 5.55 -13.58
CA ALA A 46 -14.46 4.83 -13.46
C ALA A 46 -14.19 3.90 -14.66
N GLU A 47 -15.24 3.28 -15.21
CA GLU A 47 -15.17 2.37 -16.34
C GLU A 47 -14.80 3.08 -17.65
N GLU A 48 -15.14 4.36 -17.79
CA GLU A 48 -14.94 5.17 -19.00
C GLU A 48 -13.52 5.76 -19.09
N VAL A 49 -12.74 5.68 -18.02
CA VAL A 49 -11.39 6.26 -17.98
C VAL A 49 -10.39 5.36 -18.71
N GLU A 50 -9.87 5.79 -19.84
CA GLU A 50 -8.79 5.07 -20.52
C GLU A 50 -7.43 5.38 -19.88
N LEU A 51 -6.62 4.34 -19.67
CA LEU A 51 -5.24 4.47 -19.18
C LEU A 51 -4.26 4.26 -20.34
N PRO A 52 -3.04 4.81 -20.26
CA PRO A 52 -2.03 4.65 -21.30
C PRO A 52 -1.78 3.16 -21.65
N PRO A 53 -1.55 2.82 -22.94
CA PRO A 53 -1.36 1.42 -23.35
C PRO A 53 -0.19 0.70 -22.65
N ASP A 54 0.85 1.43 -22.27
CA ASP A 54 2.06 0.90 -21.62
C ASP A 54 1.95 0.84 -20.08
N TRP A 55 0.80 1.21 -19.53
CA TRP A 55 0.62 1.36 -18.09
C TRP A 55 0.80 0.03 -17.35
N SER A 56 0.23 -1.07 -17.87
CA SER A 56 0.32 -2.39 -17.24
C SER A 56 1.75 -2.93 -17.17
N GLU A 57 2.54 -2.73 -18.22
CA GLU A 57 3.95 -3.13 -18.27
C GLU A 57 4.78 -2.36 -17.23
N LYS A 58 4.57 -1.04 -17.14
CA LYS A 58 5.22 -0.21 -16.11
C LYS A 58 4.90 -0.67 -14.69
N LEU A 59 3.65 -1.04 -14.41
CA LEU A 59 3.26 -1.56 -13.10
C LEU A 59 3.98 -2.88 -12.78
N ALA A 60 4.01 -3.80 -13.74
CA ALA A 60 4.67 -5.09 -13.58
C ALA A 60 6.18 -4.93 -13.31
N ASP A 61 6.83 -3.96 -13.95
CA ASP A 61 8.24 -3.65 -13.75
C ASP A 61 8.52 -3.07 -12.35
N ILE A 62 7.68 -2.17 -11.85
CA ILE A 62 7.83 -1.62 -10.50
C ILE A 62 7.60 -2.73 -9.45
N ALA A 63 6.56 -3.54 -9.62
CA ALA A 63 6.27 -4.68 -8.75
C ALA A 63 7.46 -5.66 -8.71
N ARG A 64 8.06 -5.97 -9.87
CA ARG A 64 9.24 -6.84 -9.97
C ARG A 64 10.45 -6.28 -9.22
N LYS A 65 10.71 -4.97 -9.33
CA LYS A 65 11.80 -4.31 -8.61
C LYS A 65 11.57 -4.34 -7.10
N TYR A 66 10.35 -4.05 -6.64
CA TYR A 66 10.01 -4.14 -5.22
C TYR A 66 10.27 -5.55 -4.67
N GLN A 67 9.91 -6.61 -5.39
CA GLN A 67 10.14 -8.00 -4.95
C GLN A 67 11.62 -8.36 -4.72
N GLN A 68 12.57 -7.59 -5.24
CA GLN A 68 14.00 -7.85 -5.12
C GLN A 68 14.67 -7.08 -3.96
N ILE A 69 13.95 -6.13 -3.34
CA ILE A 69 14.50 -5.28 -2.29
C ILE A 69 14.03 -5.79 -0.93
N PRO A 70 14.92 -6.20 -0.02
CA PRO A 70 14.58 -6.47 1.38
C PRO A 70 13.79 -5.33 1.99
N THR A 71 12.75 -5.63 2.76
CA THR A 71 11.84 -4.58 3.26
C THR A 71 11.42 -4.80 4.69
N THR A 72 11.45 -3.73 5.48
CA THR A 72 10.77 -3.61 6.77
C THR A 72 9.63 -2.60 6.64
N GLU A 73 8.42 -3.03 6.95
CA GLU A 73 7.24 -2.16 6.95
C GLU A 73 6.69 -2.00 8.36
N ILE A 74 6.14 -0.83 8.63
CA ILE A 74 5.49 -0.48 9.89
C ILE A 74 4.09 -0.03 9.53
N TRP A 75 3.09 -0.79 9.95
CA TRP A 75 1.67 -0.53 9.69
C TRP A 75 0.96 -0.22 11.00
N ASN A 76 -0.22 0.39 10.90
CA ASN A 76 -1.13 0.56 12.02
C ASN A 76 -2.57 0.25 11.58
N GLU A 77 -3.54 0.44 12.47
CA GLU A 77 -4.95 0.16 12.17
C GLU A 77 -5.55 1.05 11.06
N ASP A 78 -4.95 2.22 10.83
CA ASP A 78 -5.40 3.20 9.84
C ASP A 78 -4.79 2.97 8.44
N THR A 79 -3.78 2.09 8.28
CA THR A 79 -3.06 1.91 7.00
C THR A 79 -3.97 1.63 5.80
N LEU A 80 -5.13 0.97 5.99
CA LEU A 80 -6.09 0.71 4.90
C LEU A 80 -7.14 1.82 4.71
N LYS A 81 -7.34 2.64 5.72
CA LYS A 81 -8.52 3.50 5.89
C LYS A 81 -8.66 4.49 4.75
N SER A 82 -7.56 5.14 4.35
CA SER A 82 -7.52 6.07 3.22
C SER A 82 -8.06 5.42 1.95
N THR A 83 -7.55 4.24 1.58
CA THR A 83 -8.00 3.56 0.35
C THR A 83 -9.46 3.12 0.43
N LEU A 84 -9.94 2.63 1.57
CA LEU A 84 -11.35 2.28 1.75
C LEU A 84 -12.29 3.49 1.68
N GLN A 85 -11.88 4.64 2.25
CA GLN A 85 -12.64 5.88 2.14
C GLN A 85 -12.71 6.40 0.70
N GLN A 86 -11.63 6.26 -0.07
CA GLN A 86 -11.62 6.62 -1.49
C GLN A 86 -12.64 5.80 -2.29
N ILE A 87 -12.68 4.48 -2.04
CA ILE A 87 -13.63 3.56 -2.69
C ILE A 87 -15.07 3.93 -2.30
N ARG A 88 -15.33 4.14 -1.00
CA ARG A 88 -16.63 4.58 -0.48
C ARG A 88 -17.09 5.87 -1.14
N PHE A 89 -16.23 6.89 -1.18
CA PHE A 89 -16.56 8.17 -1.78
C PHE A 89 -16.97 8.02 -3.25
N TYR A 90 -16.26 7.19 -4.03
CA TYR A 90 -16.61 6.95 -5.43
C TYR A 90 -17.94 6.22 -5.60
N TRP A 91 -18.26 5.31 -4.68
CA TRP A 91 -19.55 4.63 -4.67
C TRP A 91 -20.69 5.61 -4.33
N GLU A 92 -20.59 6.33 -3.22
CA GLU A 92 -21.62 7.27 -2.75
C GLU A 92 -21.83 8.44 -3.73
N ALA A 93 -20.76 8.91 -4.38
CA ALA A 93 -20.83 9.95 -5.41
C ALA A 93 -21.37 9.44 -6.77
N GLY A 94 -21.64 8.14 -6.89
CA GLY A 94 -22.11 7.52 -8.13
C GLY A 94 -21.08 7.55 -9.24
N PHE A 95 -19.78 7.51 -8.95
CA PHE A 95 -18.70 7.51 -9.95
C PHE A 95 -18.39 6.14 -10.55
N PHE A 96 -19.05 5.08 -10.08
CA PHE A 96 -19.08 3.78 -10.75
C PHE A 96 -20.33 3.67 -11.61
N LYS A 97 -20.18 3.09 -12.80
CA LYS A 97 -21.30 2.65 -13.64
C LYS A 97 -21.82 1.29 -13.19
N GLU A 98 -20.90 0.41 -12.79
CA GLU A 98 -21.20 -0.98 -12.50
C GLU A 98 -20.77 -1.35 -11.07
N VAL A 99 -21.69 -1.94 -10.29
CA VAL A 99 -21.36 -2.47 -8.95
C VAL A 99 -20.30 -3.58 -9.05
N ALA A 100 -20.24 -4.31 -10.16
CA ALA A 100 -19.22 -5.31 -10.42
C ALA A 100 -17.80 -4.73 -10.40
N THR A 101 -17.58 -3.53 -10.93
CA THR A 101 -16.28 -2.84 -10.89
C THR A 101 -15.82 -2.63 -9.45
N LEU A 102 -16.75 -2.14 -8.61
CA LEU A 102 -16.51 -1.86 -7.20
C LEU A 102 -16.22 -3.15 -6.41
N GLN A 103 -17.00 -4.21 -6.64
CA GLN A 103 -16.76 -5.53 -6.03
C GLN A 103 -15.38 -6.09 -6.41
N ALA A 104 -14.98 -5.94 -7.67
CA ALA A 104 -13.70 -6.41 -8.18
C ALA A 104 -12.51 -5.62 -7.58
N ILE A 105 -12.68 -4.32 -7.30
CA ILE A 105 -11.69 -3.51 -6.55
C ILE A 105 -11.57 -3.99 -5.09
N LEU A 106 -12.70 -4.31 -4.44
CA LEU A 106 -12.69 -4.83 -3.07
C LEU A 106 -12.10 -6.25 -2.99
N GLU A 107 -12.24 -7.05 -4.03
CA GLU A 107 -11.53 -8.33 -4.16
C GLU A 107 -10.01 -8.12 -4.26
N ASP A 108 -9.55 -7.16 -5.06
CA ASP A 108 -8.13 -6.78 -5.12
C ASP A 108 -7.61 -6.29 -3.75
N MET A 109 -8.42 -5.53 -3.01
CA MET A 109 -8.10 -5.14 -1.63
C MET A 109 -7.97 -6.34 -0.69
N THR A 110 -8.84 -7.35 -0.81
CA THR A 110 -8.70 -8.62 -0.07
C THR A 110 -7.36 -9.29 -0.43
N GLY A 111 -7.03 -9.36 -1.73
CA GLY A 111 -5.76 -9.93 -2.19
C GLY A 111 -4.52 -9.20 -1.66
N VAL A 112 -4.57 -7.86 -1.54
CA VAL A 112 -3.51 -7.06 -0.90
C VAL A 112 -3.24 -7.52 0.53
N ILE A 113 -4.29 -7.76 1.31
CA ILE A 113 -4.18 -8.17 2.71
C ILE A 113 -3.74 -9.62 2.84
N GLU A 114 -4.20 -10.51 1.97
CA GLU A 114 -3.72 -11.89 1.90
C GLU A 114 -2.24 -11.96 1.53
N MET A 115 -1.80 -11.16 0.55
CA MET A 115 -0.38 -11.03 0.20
C MET A 115 0.43 -10.56 1.41
N ALA A 116 0.03 -9.46 2.05
CA ALA A 116 0.71 -8.95 3.25
C ALA A 116 0.80 -9.99 4.37
N SER A 117 -0.29 -10.74 4.60
CA SER A 117 -0.37 -11.80 5.60
C SER A 117 0.61 -12.93 5.32
N ARG A 118 0.66 -13.44 4.08
CA ARG A 118 1.62 -14.47 3.66
C ARG A 118 3.07 -14.01 3.80
N GLN A 119 3.34 -12.75 3.46
CA GLN A 119 4.68 -12.19 3.62
C GLN A 119 5.07 -12.09 5.10
N ALA A 120 4.16 -11.66 5.97
CA ALA A 120 4.40 -11.61 7.40
C ALA A 120 4.60 -13.03 7.97
N GLU A 121 3.73 -13.98 7.65
CA GLU A 121 3.85 -15.36 8.12
C GLU A 121 5.22 -15.98 7.80
N THR A 122 5.69 -15.81 6.58
CA THR A 122 6.94 -16.42 6.10
C THR A 122 8.20 -15.57 6.36
N GLY A 123 8.04 -14.27 6.54
CA GLY A 123 9.15 -13.30 6.54
C GLY A 123 9.84 -13.15 5.19
N LYS A 124 9.16 -13.52 4.10
CA LYS A 124 9.66 -13.48 2.72
C LYS A 124 8.66 -12.77 1.81
N LYS A 125 9.15 -12.07 0.78
CA LYS A 125 8.24 -11.46 -0.20
C LYS A 125 7.49 -12.50 -1.02
N TYR A 126 6.21 -12.28 -1.24
CA TYR A 126 5.28 -13.17 -1.94
C TYR A 126 4.76 -12.48 -3.20
N ASN A 127 4.77 -13.19 -4.33
CA ASN A 127 4.23 -12.69 -5.59
C ASN A 127 2.82 -13.28 -5.78
N PRO A 128 1.74 -12.51 -5.62
CA PRO A 128 0.38 -13.02 -5.72
C PRO A 128 0.00 -13.36 -7.17
N VAL A 129 0.64 -12.76 -8.17
CA VAL A 129 0.40 -13.04 -9.59
C VAL A 129 0.96 -14.40 -9.99
N LYS A 130 2.13 -14.76 -9.47
CA LYS A 130 2.79 -16.05 -9.74
C LYS A 130 2.48 -17.14 -8.72
N GLY A 131 1.94 -16.77 -7.57
CA GLY A 131 1.71 -17.68 -6.45
C GLY A 131 2.99 -18.17 -5.77
N THR A 132 4.11 -17.43 -5.89
CA THR A 132 5.44 -17.89 -5.43
C THR A 132 6.08 -16.94 -4.43
N TYR A 133 6.91 -17.50 -3.54
CA TYR A 133 7.78 -16.72 -2.67
C TYR A 133 9.11 -16.42 -3.36
N THR A 134 9.72 -15.30 -2.96
CA THR A 134 11.13 -15.00 -3.25
C THR A 134 11.97 -15.24 -1.99
N ASP A 135 13.29 -15.32 -2.13
CA ASP A 135 14.19 -15.34 -0.96
C ASP A 135 14.47 -13.95 -0.38
N THR A 136 13.81 -12.91 -0.91
CA THR A 136 13.92 -11.54 -0.41
C THR A 136 13.24 -11.43 0.96
N ALA A 137 14.02 -10.96 1.95
CA ALA A 137 13.54 -10.80 3.31
C ALA A 137 12.42 -9.75 3.42
N PHE A 138 11.44 -10.06 4.27
CA PHE A 138 10.34 -9.17 4.61
C PHE A 138 10.14 -9.16 6.13
N SER A 139 9.86 -7.99 6.69
CA SER A 139 9.48 -7.82 8.09
C SER A 139 8.34 -6.81 8.19
N LEU A 140 7.34 -7.14 8.98
CA LEU A 140 6.18 -6.31 9.26
C LEU A 140 6.07 -6.09 10.76
N TYR A 141 6.01 -4.82 11.13
CA TYR A 141 5.73 -4.34 12.47
C TYR A 141 4.34 -3.72 12.50
N ILE A 142 3.59 -4.02 13.57
CA ILE A 142 2.32 -3.36 13.86
C ILE A 142 2.56 -2.35 14.97
N SER A 143 2.26 -1.08 14.70
CA SER A 143 2.38 0.02 15.63
C SER A 143 1.02 0.40 16.19
N ASP A 144 0.94 0.53 17.51
CA ASP A 144 -0.21 1.15 18.20
C ASP A 144 -0.12 2.70 18.14
N LEU A 145 1.00 3.24 17.64
CA LEU A 145 1.19 4.67 17.46
C LEU A 145 0.73 5.12 16.06
N MET A 146 0.30 6.37 15.96
CA MET A 146 0.09 7.01 14.66
C MET A 146 1.43 7.24 13.96
N ILE A 147 1.50 6.85 12.68
CA ILE A 147 2.71 6.97 11.86
C ILE A 147 2.89 8.41 11.31
N GLY A 148 1.79 9.14 11.11
CA GLY A 148 1.77 10.57 10.83
C GLY A 148 2.03 10.97 9.37
N ASN A 149 2.83 10.22 8.61
CA ASN A 149 2.95 10.35 7.16
C ASN A 149 3.47 9.07 6.48
N ASN A 150 3.18 8.90 5.18
CA ASN A 150 3.88 7.91 4.37
C ASN A 150 5.36 8.29 4.20
N HIS A 151 6.26 7.46 4.73
CA HIS A 151 7.70 7.70 4.65
C HIS A 151 8.45 6.44 4.21
N VAL A 152 9.21 6.56 3.11
CA VAL A 152 10.12 5.51 2.66
C VAL A 152 11.56 5.92 2.91
N PHE A 153 12.31 5.08 3.62
CA PHE A 153 13.74 5.26 3.83
C PHE A 153 14.49 4.11 3.16
N MET A 154 15.36 4.44 2.23
CA MET A 154 16.20 3.47 1.52
C MET A 154 17.63 3.60 2.00
N SER A 155 18.16 2.51 2.54
CA SER A 155 19.53 2.38 3.02
C SER A 155 20.33 1.49 2.08
N SER A 156 21.53 1.93 1.68
CA SER A 156 22.45 1.16 0.83
C SER A 156 23.89 1.51 1.20
N GLY A 157 24.42 0.85 2.24
CA GLY A 157 25.71 1.20 2.82
C GLY A 157 25.72 2.64 3.32
N GLU A 158 26.61 3.48 2.79
CA GLU A 158 26.70 4.91 3.13
C GLU A 158 25.68 5.78 2.39
N ARG A 159 24.98 5.24 1.39
CA ARG A 159 24.03 5.97 0.55
C ARG A 159 22.61 5.78 1.07
N ASN A 160 22.14 6.78 1.82
CA ASN A 160 20.78 6.81 2.35
C ASN A 160 19.93 7.84 1.61
N SER A 161 18.64 7.55 1.48
CA SER A 161 17.66 8.50 0.94
C SER A 161 16.30 8.34 1.59
N SER A 162 15.65 9.46 1.84
CA SER A 162 14.29 9.55 2.35
C SER A 162 13.35 10.02 1.25
N TYR A 163 12.18 9.40 1.16
CA TYR A 163 11.07 9.78 0.30
C TYR A 163 9.88 10.07 1.20
N ILE A 164 9.47 11.33 1.24
CA ILE A 164 8.48 11.85 2.18
C ILE A 164 7.21 12.12 1.40
N GLY A 165 6.14 11.41 1.72
CA GLY A 165 4.83 11.60 1.10
C GLY A 165 4.24 12.97 1.41
N TYR A 166 3.64 13.60 0.41
CA TYR A 166 2.84 14.82 0.54
C TYR A 166 1.74 14.85 -0.53
N GLY A 167 0.63 15.55 -0.28
CA GLY A 167 -0.40 15.76 -1.30
C GLY A 167 -0.92 14.46 -1.95
N SER A 168 -1.29 13.47 -1.13
CA SER A 168 -1.69 12.11 -1.54
C SER A 168 -0.52 11.26 -2.07
N PHE A 169 -0.28 11.24 -3.38
CA PHE A 169 0.68 10.32 -4.02
C PHE A 169 2.03 10.97 -4.37
N ASN A 170 2.19 12.27 -4.12
CA ASN A 170 3.45 12.96 -4.39
C ASN A 170 4.47 12.66 -3.29
N TYR A 171 5.75 12.79 -3.61
CA TYR A 171 6.81 12.62 -2.64
C TYR A 171 7.97 13.57 -2.90
N MET A 172 8.62 14.00 -1.82
CA MET A 172 9.91 14.70 -1.88
C MET A 172 11.01 13.71 -1.58
N ARG A 173 12.07 13.72 -2.38
CA ARG A 173 13.27 12.90 -2.14
C ARG A 173 14.38 13.76 -1.58
N THR A 174 15.06 13.27 -0.55
CA THR A 174 16.29 13.89 -0.02
C THR A 174 17.35 12.85 0.29
N SER A 175 18.61 13.21 0.00
CA SER A 175 19.81 12.46 0.41
C SER A 175 20.63 13.23 1.46
N ASN A 176 20.04 14.26 2.08
CA ASN A 176 20.70 15.03 3.13
C ASN A 176 21.05 14.12 4.32
N ALA A 177 22.33 14.05 4.68
CA ALA A 177 22.83 13.13 5.70
C ALA A 177 22.29 13.40 7.10
N VAL A 178 22.07 14.68 7.46
CA VAL A 178 21.53 15.07 8.78
C VAL A 178 20.08 14.62 8.88
N PHE A 179 19.27 14.94 7.86
CA PHE A 179 17.87 14.52 7.78
C PHE A 179 17.74 12.98 7.83
N ASN A 180 18.52 12.26 7.02
CA ASN A 180 18.48 10.80 6.98
C ASN A 180 18.87 10.16 8.31
N ARG A 181 19.78 10.78 9.09
CA ARG A 181 20.12 10.30 10.44
C ARG A 181 18.95 10.48 11.41
N GLN A 182 18.25 11.60 11.32
CA GLN A 182 17.03 11.84 12.12
C GLN A 182 15.93 10.84 11.77
N ILE A 183 15.70 10.59 10.48
CA ILE A 183 14.72 9.60 10.01
C ILE A 183 15.08 8.19 10.46
N SER A 184 16.35 7.77 10.35
CA SER A 184 16.78 6.46 10.86
C SER A 184 16.47 6.33 12.35
N GLY A 185 16.83 7.32 13.16
CA GLY A 185 16.54 7.32 14.59
C GLY A 185 15.03 7.33 14.89
N TRP A 186 14.22 8.04 14.10
CA TRP A 186 12.77 8.00 14.23
C TRP A 186 12.19 6.62 13.90
N LEU A 187 12.63 5.98 12.81
CA LEU A 187 12.22 4.63 12.43
C LEU A 187 12.61 3.59 13.48
N GLU A 188 13.83 3.66 14.01
CA GLU A 188 14.31 2.79 15.09
C GLU A 188 13.43 2.93 16.33
N ASN A 189 13.09 4.16 16.71
CA ASN A 189 12.21 4.45 17.84
C ASN A 189 10.77 3.99 17.63
N LEU A 190 10.28 4.03 16.40
CA LEU A 190 8.95 3.55 16.03
C LEU A 190 8.91 2.02 16.05
N ILE A 191 9.92 1.36 15.46
CA ILE A 191 10.09 -0.10 15.48
C ILE A 191 10.19 -0.61 16.92
N ALA A 192 10.99 0.04 17.78
CA ALA A 192 11.18 -0.37 19.16
C ALA A 192 9.90 -0.33 20.01
N LYS A 193 8.90 0.46 19.59
CA LYS A 193 7.57 0.57 20.24
C LYS A 193 6.48 -0.21 19.49
N SER A 194 6.85 -0.99 18.48
CA SER A 194 5.92 -1.74 17.64
C SER A 194 6.12 -3.25 17.83
N THR A 195 5.09 -4.03 17.51
CA THR A 195 5.15 -5.49 17.61
C THR A 195 5.59 -6.08 16.27
N LEU A 196 6.73 -6.79 16.25
CA LEU A 196 7.10 -7.62 15.09
C LEU A 196 6.08 -8.75 14.96
N VAL A 197 5.39 -8.82 13.82
CA VAL A 197 4.40 -9.88 13.52
C VAL A 197 4.87 -10.85 12.45
N SER A 198 6.05 -10.61 11.87
CA SER A 198 6.63 -11.51 10.88
C SER A 198 7.33 -12.69 11.51
N ARG A 199 7.02 -13.91 11.07
CA ARG A 199 7.51 -15.21 11.60
C ARG A 199 7.20 -15.50 13.08
N VAL A 200 6.83 -14.48 13.85
CA VAL A 200 6.52 -14.54 15.29
C VAL A 200 5.13 -13.95 15.55
N ALA A 201 4.68 -13.96 16.81
CA ALA A 201 3.44 -13.32 17.26
C ALA A 201 2.19 -13.69 16.41
N GLU A 202 2.00 -15.00 16.15
CA GLU A 202 0.94 -15.52 15.28
C GLU A 202 -0.46 -15.03 15.66
N LYS A 203 -0.78 -15.01 16.95
CA LYS A 203 -2.09 -14.53 17.42
C LYS A 203 -2.33 -13.08 17.04
N GLN A 204 -1.36 -12.20 17.31
CA GLN A 204 -1.43 -10.77 17.00
C GLN A 204 -1.48 -10.55 15.49
N ARG A 205 -0.66 -11.27 14.71
CA ARG A 205 -0.69 -11.25 13.25
C ARG A 205 -2.09 -11.58 12.72
N ASN A 206 -2.67 -12.69 13.19
CA ASN A 206 -3.98 -13.16 12.75
C ASN A 206 -5.09 -12.18 13.15
N GLN A 207 -5.03 -11.60 14.36
CA GLN A 207 -5.98 -10.58 14.81
C GLN A 207 -5.92 -9.32 13.94
N PHE A 208 -4.72 -8.83 13.65
CA PHE A 208 -4.52 -7.65 12.81
C PHE A 208 -5.11 -7.85 11.41
N PHE A 209 -4.73 -8.92 10.71
CA PHE A 209 -5.23 -9.17 9.35
C PHE A 209 -6.73 -9.52 9.32
N LYS A 210 -7.26 -10.21 10.35
CA LYS A 210 -8.70 -10.43 10.48
C LYS A 210 -9.47 -9.12 10.61
N GLN A 211 -8.95 -8.17 11.38
CA GLN A 211 -9.56 -6.84 11.52
C GLN A 211 -9.49 -6.06 10.21
N ALA A 212 -8.35 -6.11 9.50
CA ALA A 212 -8.21 -5.49 8.17
C ALA A 212 -9.23 -6.05 7.16
N LEU A 213 -9.37 -7.38 7.10
CA LEU A 213 -10.37 -8.04 6.24
C LEU A 213 -11.80 -7.68 6.62
N LYS A 214 -12.09 -7.54 7.91
CA LYS A 214 -13.42 -7.13 8.40
C LYS A 214 -13.81 -5.76 7.86
N GLN A 215 -12.89 -4.80 7.79
CA GLN A 215 -13.18 -3.47 7.23
C GLN A 215 -13.56 -3.55 5.74
N ILE A 216 -12.91 -4.43 4.97
CA ILE A 216 -13.23 -4.65 3.55
C ILE A 216 -14.62 -5.29 3.39
N VAL A 217 -14.94 -6.30 4.22
CA VAL A 217 -16.24 -6.97 4.21
C VAL A 217 -17.36 -6.00 4.59
N GLN A 218 -17.16 -5.16 5.61
CA GLN A 218 -18.15 -4.16 6.02
C GLN A 218 -18.52 -3.21 4.87
N LEU A 219 -17.52 -2.67 4.17
CA LEU A 219 -17.79 -1.82 3.00
C LEU A 219 -18.51 -2.60 1.89
N ARG A 220 -18.13 -3.87 1.65
CA ARG A 220 -18.80 -4.73 0.66
C ARG A 220 -20.28 -4.96 1.00
N ASP A 221 -20.60 -5.17 2.26
CA ASP A 221 -21.96 -5.42 2.73
C ASP A 221 -22.83 -4.16 2.61
N GLU A 222 -22.27 -2.99 2.93
CA GLU A 222 -22.95 -1.70 2.75
C GLU A 222 -23.27 -1.43 1.27
N ILE A 223 -22.34 -1.75 0.37
CA ILE A 223 -22.54 -1.65 -1.08
C ILE A 223 -23.62 -2.59 -1.59
N ALA A 224 -23.75 -3.78 -1.00
CA ALA A 224 -24.78 -4.74 -1.38
C ALA A 224 -26.17 -4.38 -0.85
N ALA A 225 -26.22 -3.57 0.22
CA ALA A 225 -27.47 -3.15 0.86
C ALA A 225 -28.08 -1.87 0.26
N GLY A 226 -27.30 -1.06 -0.44
CA GLY A 226 -27.72 0.19 -1.10
C GLY A 226 -27.93 0.03 -2.60
#